data_AF-B7BDK3-F1
#
_entry.id   AF-B7BDK3-F1
#
_cell.length_a   1.000
_cell.length_b   1.000
_cell.length_c   1.000
_cell.angle_alpha   90.00
_cell.angle_beta   90.00
_cell.angle_gamma   90.00
#
_symmetry.space_group_name_H-M   'P 1'
#
loop_
_entity.id
_entity.type
_entity.pdbx_description
1 polymer ?
#
loop_
_entity_poly.entity_id
_entity_poly.type
_entity_poly.pdbx_seq_one_letter_code
_entity_poly.pdbx_strand_id
1 'polypeptide(L)' 'MARRKITNSQAVCITLLWGVLCYMLLAYSEKITFDIVFALVASAIIVFVPIYKSRRRRDE' A
#
# COMPACT_ATOMS: atom_id res chain seq x y z
N MET A 1 -13.12 15.95 18.02
CA MET A 1 -12.63 15.05 16.94
C MET A 1 -11.44 14.27 17.46
N ALA A 2 -11.64 13.00 17.83
CA ALA A 2 -10.55 12.17 18.35
C ALA A 2 -9.60 11.83 17.19
N ARG A 3 -8.37 12.36 17.25
CA ARG A 3 -7.26 12.04 16.35
C ARG A 3 -6.85 10.57 16.61
N ARG A 4 -7.65 9.61 16.14
CA ARG A 4 -7.38 8.17 16.29
C ARG A 4 -6.01 7.93 15.67
N LYS A 5 -5.01 7.60 16.50
CA LYS A 5 -3.72 7.07 16.04
C LYS A 5 -4.06 5.90 15.12
N ILE A 6 -3.77 6.03 13.84
CA ILE A 6 -3.86 4.92 12.89
C ILE A 6 -2.99 3.80 13.48
N THR A 7 -3.63 2.71 13.89
CA THR A 7 -2.93 1.57 14.49
C THR A 7 -2.17 0.85 13.38
N ASN A 8 -0.98 0.31 13.67
CA ASN A 8 -0.10 -0.30 12.65
C ASN A 8 -0.83 -1.35 11.80
N SER A 9 -1.79 -2.05 12.40
CA SER A 9 -2.63 -3.05 11.73
C SER A 9 -3.49 -2.45 10.63
N GLN A 10 -3.99 -1.22 10.77
CA GLN A 10 -4.77 -0.55 9.71
C GLN A 10 -3.91 -0.25 8.51
N ALA A 11 -2.67 0.19 8.72
CA ALA A 11 -1.78 0.50 7.61
C ALA A 11 -1.34 -0.77 6.88
N VAL A 12 -1.06 -1.86 7.60
CA VAL A 12 -0.82 -3.19 6.99
C VAL A 12 -2.05 -3.69 6.22
N CYS A 13 -3.26 -3.53 6.76
CA CYS A 13 -4.49 -3.83 6.05
C CYS A 13 -4.62 -3.03 4.75
N ILE A 14 -4.33 -1.72 4.78
CA ILE A 14 -4.36 -0.87 3.58
C ILE A 14 -3.32 -1.35 2.56
N THR A 15 -2.11 -1.74 2.99
CA THR A 15 -1.10 -2.29 2.08
C THR A 15 -1.54 -3.60 1.43
N LEU A 16 -2.15 -4.51 2.19
CA LEU A 16 -2.68 -5.76 1.66
C LEU A 16 -3.81 -5.52 0.67
N LEU A 17 -4.77 -4.65 1.01
CA LEU A 17 -5.85 -4.26 0.09
C LEU A 17 -5.30 -3.61 -1.17
N TRP A 18 -4.28 -2.75 -1.04
CA TRP A 18 -3.65 -2.08 -2.15
C TRP A 18 -3.01 -3.07 -3.13
N GLY A 19 -2.28 -4.08 -2.63
CA GLY A 19 -1.72 -5.14 -3.46
C GLY A 19 -2.78 -5.92 -4.23
N VAL A 20 -3.90 -6.25 -3.59
CA VAL A 20 -5.05 -6.93 -4.24
C VAL A 20 -5.68 -6.05 -5.31
N LEU A 21 -5.88 -4.76 -5.02
CA LEU A 21 -6.41 -3.80 -5.99
C LEU A 21 -5.48 -3.64 -7.19
N CYS A 22 -4.17 -3.52 -6.97
CA CYS A 22 -3.18 -3.46 -8.04
C CYS A 22 -3.15 -4.74 -8.88
N TYR A 23 -3.31 -5.91 -8.25
CA TYR A 23 -3.40 -7.19 -8.96
C TYR A 23 -4.66 -7.26 -9.83
N MET A 24 -5.83 -6.89 -9.29
CA MET A 24 -7.07 -6.80 -10.09
C MET A 24 -6.89 -5.80 -11.24
N LEU A 25 -6.32 -4.63 -10.97
CA LEU A 25 -6.11 -3.61 -11.99
C LEU A 25 -5.17 -4.10 -13.10
N LEU A 26 -4.12 -4.86 -12.77
CA LEU A 26 -3.25 -5.50 -13.76
C LEU A 26 -3.96 -6.61 -14.53
N ALA A 27 -4.75 -7.44 -13.86
CA ALA A 27 -5.45 -8.56 -14.46
C ALA A 27 -6.59 -8.12 -15.40
N TYR A 28 -7.24 -6.99 -15.10
CA TYR A 28 -8.32 -6.42 -15.90
C TYR A 28 -7.84 -5.35 -16.91
N SER A 29 -6.62 -4.82 -16.78
CA SER A 29 -6.10 -3.83 -17.74
C SER A 29 -5.58 -4.50 -19.01
N GLU A 30 -6.32 -4.34 -20.10
CA GLU A 30 -5.95 -4.82 -21.45
C GLU A 30 -4.69 -4.10 -22.01
N LYS A 31 -4.32 -2.95 -21.43
CA LYS A 31 -3.17 -2.12 -21.85
C LYS A 31 -2.44 -1.63 -20.60
N ILE A 32 -1.28 -2.21 -20.29
CA ILE A 32 -0.40 -1.68 -19.23
C ILE A 32 0.37 -0.50 -19.80
N THR A 33 -0.14 0.71 -19.57
CA THR A 33 0.53 1.96 -19.94
C THR A 33 1.62 2.31 -18.92
N PHE A 34 2.68 2.99 -19.36
CA PHE A 34 3.73 3.53 -18.48
C PHE A 34 3.18 4.39 -17.33
N ASP A 35 2.08 5.11 -17.56
CA ASP A 35 1.37 5.89 -16.55
C ASP A 35 0.87 5.03 -15.37
N ILE A 36 0.27 3.87 -15.67
CA ILE A 36 -0.23 2.95 -14.65
C ILE A 36 0.93 2.42 -13.80
N VAL A 37 2.04 2.03 -14.43
CA VAL A 37 3.24 1.55 -13.73
C VAL A 37 3.80 2.63 -12.82
N PHE A 38 3.91 3.86 -13.31
CA PHE A 38 4.42 4.99 -12.52
C PHE A 38 3.53 5.30 -11.32
N ALA A 39 2.21 5.31 -11.52
CA ALA A 39 1.22 5.49 -10.45
C ALA A 39 1.31 4.36 -9.40
N LEU A 40 1.50 3.12 -9.85
CA LEU A 40 1.68 1.95 -8.99
C LEU A 40 2.93 2.07 -8.13
N VAL A 41 4.06 2.44 -8.71
CA VAL A 41 5.32 2.61 -7.98
C VAL A 41 5.21 3.76 -6.97
N ALA A 42 4.65 4.90 -7.36
CA ALA A 42 4.46 6.04 -6.45
C ALA A 42 3.54 5.68 -5.28
N SER A 43 2.45 4.97 -5.54
CA SER A 43 1.52 4.49 -4.52
C SER A 43 2.19 3.47 -3.59
N ALA A 44 3.02 2.57 -4.13
CA ALA A 44 3.79 1.60 -3.35
C ALA A 44 4.67 2.29 -2.30
N ILE A 45 5.41 3.33 -2.68
CA ILE A 45 6.33 4.05 -1.78
C ILE A 45 5.58 4.64 -0.58
N ILE A 46 4.42 5.26 -0.81
CA ILE A 46 3.58 5.85 0.25
C ILE A 46 3.09 4.76 1.21
N VAL A 47 2.67 3.62 0.65
CA VAL A 47 2.15 2.47 1.40
C VAL A 47 3.26 1.70 2.13
N PHE A 48 4.53 1.87 1.74
CA PHE A 48 5.68 1.18 2.31
C PHE A 48 6.19 1.81 3.61
N VAL A 49 6.02 3.13 3.79
CA VAL A 49 6.37 3.85 5.03
C VAL A 49 5.78 3.20 6.31
N PRO A 50 4.46 2.91 6.38
CA PRO A 50 3.90 2.27 7.56
C PRO A 50 4.34 0.81 7.74
N ILE A 51 4.65 0.10 6.65
CA ILE A 51 5.21 -1.27 6.70
C ILE A 51 6.58 -1.28 7.37
N TYR A 52 7.46 -0.37 6.99
CA TYR A 52 8.78 -0.26 7.64
C TYR A 52 8.64 0.06 9.13
N LYS A 53 7.74 0.96 9.49
CA LYS A 53 7.49 1.33 10.88
C LYS A 53 6.89 0.17 11.69
N SER A 54 6.09 -0.69 11.07
CA SER A 54 5.52 -1.87 11.72
C SER A 54 6.54 -2.99 11.90
N ARG A 55 7.38 -3.26 10.88
CA ARG A 55 8.48 -4.24 10.97
C ARG A 55 9.44 -3.89 12.09
N ARG A 56 9.91 -2.65 12.14
CA ARG A 56 10.84 -2.19 13.19
C ARG A 56 10.30 -2.38 14.61
N ARG A 57 8.97 -2.35 14.80
CA ARG A 57 8.32 -2.50 16.11
C ARG A 57 8.07 -3.96 16.51
N ARG A 58 8.28 -4.92 15.61
CA ARG A 58 8.29 -6.36 15.91
C ARG A 58 9.69 -6.87 16.28
N ASP A 59 10.72 -6.12 15.86
CA ASP A 59 12.12 -6.43 16.10
C ASP A 59 12.66 -5.79 17.41
N GLU A 60 11.91 -4.85 18.02
CA GLU A 60 12.04 -4.38 19.42
C GLU A 60 11.16 -5.21 20.36
#